data_AF-A0AA88QWF7-F1
#
_entry.id   AF-A0AA88QWF7-F1
#
_cell.length_a   1.000
_cell.length_b   1.000
_cell.length_c   1.000
_cell.angle_alpha   90.00
_cell.angle_beta   90.00
_cell.angle_gamma   90.00
#
_symmetry.space_group_name_H-M   'P 1'
#
loop_
_entity.id
_entity.type
_entity.pdbx_description
1 polymer ?
#
loop_
_entity_poly.entity_id
_entity_poly.type
_entity_poly.pdbx_seq_one_letter_code
_entity_poly.pdbx_strand_id
1 'polypeptide(L)'
;MNDEIKYSSSLPKHSFQEASELCTICGADIAIIVFSPGKKVLSFGHPRVESIVDRFLTRNPPSSSGTLQLVEAHCNARVEEQIEMNLTASSLI
;
A
#
# COMPACT_ATOMS: atom_id res chain seq x y z
N MET A 1 14.38 22.01 -4.59
CA MET A 1 14.42 21.59 -3.18
C MET A 1 13.95 22.75 -2.34
N ASN A 2 12.91 22.56 -1.51
CA ASN A 2 12.43 23.40 -0.41
C ASN A 2 10.91 23.60 -0.50
N ASP A 3 10.17 22.50 -0.41
CA ASP A 3 8.81 22.57 0.11
C ASP A 3 8.93 22.30 1.62
N GLU A 4 8.59 23.32 2.40
CA GLU A 4 8.83 23.45 3.84
C GLU A 4 8.25 22.26 4.62
N ILE A 5 9.10 21.31 5.00
CA ILE A 5 8.72 20.24 5.91
C ILE A 5 8.50 20.87 7.29
N LYS A 6 7.23 21.10 7.67
CA LYS A 6 6.87 21.69 8.97
C LYS A 6 7.01 20.67 10.10
N TYR A 7 8.25 20.49 10.55
CA TYR A 7 8.65 19.54 11.57
C TYR A 7 7.92 19.76 12.91
N SER A 8 7.22 18.72 13.40
CA SER A 8 6.86 18.61 14.83
C SER A 8 7.49 17.36 15.43
N SER A 9 7.82 17.44 16.72
CA SER A 9 9.11 17.07 17.29
C SER A 9 9.27 15.64 17.80
N SER A 10 8.58 14.61 17.29
CA SER A 10 8.81 13.26 17.87
C SER A 10 8.85 12.03 16.98
N LEU A 11 8.56 12.06 15.68
CA LEU A 11 8.74 10.86 14.82
C LEU A 11 8.70 11.02 13.28
N PRO A 12 8.30 12.16 12.65
CA PRO A 12 8.17 12.20 11.18
C PRO A 12 9.49 12.34 10.38
N LYS A 13 10.61 12.74 11.00
CA LYS A 13 11.80 13.15 10.23
C LYS A 13 12.51 11.99 9.51
N HIS A 14 12.69 10.88 10.21
CA HIS A 14 13.43 9.72 9.70
C HIS A 14 12.71 9.10 8.50
N SER A 15 11.40 8.87 8.63
CA SER A 15 10.60 8.25 7.57
C SER A 15 10.51 9.09 6.30
N PHE A 16 10.44 10.42 6.40
CA PHE A 16 10.46 11.28 5.21
C PHE A 16 11.82 11.34 4.54
N GLN A 17 12.91 11.26 5.31
CA GLN A 17 14.26 11.23 4.75
C GLN A 17 14.52 9.90 4.02
N GLU A 18 14.19 8.77 4.64
CA GLU A 18 14.26 7.45 3.99
C GLU A 18 13.41 7.40 2.72
N ALA A 19 12.18 7.94 2.77
CA ALA A 19 11.33 8.02 1.58
C ALA A 19 11.96 8.86 0.47
N SER A 20 12.61 9.98 0.80
CA SER A 20 13.33 10.83 -0.15
C SER A 20 14.51 10.12 -0.80
N GLU A 21 15.27 9.34 -0.02
CA GLU A 21 16.39 8.55 -0.53
C GLU A 21 15.89 7.44 -1.46
N LEU A 22 14.83 6.74 -1.06
CA LEU A 22 14.20 5.69 -1.87
C LEU A 22 13.65 6.21 -3.20
N CYS A 23 12.93 7.33 -3.22
CA CYS A 23 12.42 7.87 -4.49
C CYS A 23 13.54 8.36 -5.40
N THR A 24 14.65 8.87 -4.84
CA THR A 24 15.83 9.26 -5.62
C THR A 24 16.51 8.04 -6.27
N ILE A 25 16.69 6.95 -5.52
CA ILE A 25 17.36 5.73 -6.02
C ILE A 25 16.50 5.00 -7.05
N CYS A 26 15.21 4.86 -6.76
CA CYS A 26 14.30 4.04 -7.58
C CYS A 26 13.60 4.82 -8.69
N GLY A 27 13.73 6.15 -8.73
CA GLY A 27 12.93 7.01 -9.62
C GLY A 27 11.43 6.85 -9.38
N ALA A 28 11.03 6.50 -8.16
CA ALA A 28 9.67 6.14 -7.82
C ALA A 28 8.85 7.37 -7.44
N ASP A 29 7.63 7.46 -7.96
CA ASP A 29 6.66 8.45 -7.50
C ASP A 29 6.02 7.97 -6.19
N ILE A 30 6.23 8.71 -5.11
CA ILE A 30 5.77 8.34 -3.76
C ILE A 30 4.98 9.48 -3.15
N ALA A 31 3.88 9.16 -2.46
CA ALA A 31 3.16 10.08 -1.57
C ALA A 31 2.94 9.42 -0.21
N ILE A 32 3.25 10.14 0.87
CA ILE A 32 3.03 9.74 2.27
C ILE A 32 2.17 10.82 2.92
N ILE A 33 1.04 10.41 3.53
CA ILE A 33 0.13 11.31 4.25
C ILE A 33 -0.09 10.76 5.66
N VAL A 34 0.20 11.58 6.68
CA VAL A 34 0.09 11.20 8.09
C VAL A 34 -0.93 12.10 8.78
N PHE A 35 -1.97 11.47 9.34
CA PHE A 35 -2.95 12.12 10.19
C PHE A 35 -2.61 11.87 11.65
N SER A 36 -2.19 12.91 12.36
CA SER A 36 -1.94 12.79 13.80
C SER A 36 -3.24 12.93 14.60
N PRO A 37 -3.33 12.33 15.80
CA PRO A 37 -4.47 12.51 16.71
C PRO A 37 -4.78 13.98 17.03
N GLY A 38 -3.76 14.85 17.00
CA GLY A 38 -3.89 16.30 17.18
C GLY A 38 -4.50 17.04 15.97
N LYS A 39 -5.11 16.33 15.02
CA LYS A 39 -5.69 16.87 13.78
C LYS A 39 -4.69 17.62 12.90
N LYS A 40 -3.39 17.42 13.12
CA LYS A 40 -2.34 17.91 12.22
C LYS A 40 -2.11 16.89 11.13
N VAL A 41 -2.12 17.36 9.88
CA VAL A 41 -1.76 16.58 8.69
C VAL A 41 -0.32 16.92 8.31
N LEU A 42 0.45 15.90 7.99
CA LEU A 42 1.78 16.01 7.40
C LEU A 42 1.78 15.22 6.09
N SER A 43 2.40 15.76 5.05
CA SER A 43 2.56 15.04 3.80
C SER A 43 3.96 15.22 3.22
N PHE A 44 4.38 14.22 2.47
CA PHE A 44 5.59 14.21 1.65
C PHE A 44 5.24 13.55 0.33
N GLY A 45 5.77 14.08 -0.77
CA GLY A 45 5.65 13.39 -2.04
C GLY A 45 6.62 13.90 -3.10
N HIS A 46 6.95 13.00 -4.01
CA HIS A 46 7.85 13.26 -5.12
C HIS A 46 7.23 12.72 -6.43
N PRO A 47 7.05 13.53 -7.49
CA PRO A 47 7.50 14.92 -7.61
C PRO A 47 6.63 15.95 -6.83
N ARG A 48 5.34 15.67 -6.64
CA ARG A 48 4.39 16.48 -5.84
C ARG A 48 3.30 15.57 -5.27
N VAL A 49 2.85 15.83 -4.04
CA VAL A 49 1.81 15.02 -3.38
C VAL A 49 0.50 15.07 -4.17
N GLU A 50 0.09 16.26 -4.58
CA GLU A 50 -1.17 16.53 -5.27
C GLU A 50 -1.24 15.75 -6.58
N SER A 51 -0.18 15.79 -7.38
CA SER A 51 -0.12 15.08 -8.67
C SER A 51 -0.26 13.57 -8.51
N ILE A 52 0.28 13.00 -7.43
CA ILE A 52 0.20 11.56 -7.17
C ILE A 52 -1.21 11.20 -6.68
N VAL A 53 -1.79 12.02 -5.81
CA VAL A 53 -3.16 11.84 -5.32
C VAL A 53 -4.15 11.95 -6.47
N ASP A 54 -4.05 12.99 -7.30
CA ASP A 54 -4.90 13.18 -8.47
C ASP A 54 -4.80 12.00 -9.42
N ARG A 55 -3.58 11.53 -9.72
CA ARG A 55 -3.37 10.34 -10.55
C ARG A 55 -3.96 9.08 -9.91
N PHE A 56 -3.84 8.91 -8.60
CA PHE A 56 -4.40 7.75 -7.90
C PHE A 56 -5.93 7.75 -7.97
N LEU A 57 -6.57 8.91 -7.76
CA LEU A 57 -8.02 9.06 -7.79
C LEU A 57 -8.61 8.98 -9.20
N THR A 58 -7.87 9.46 -10.20
CA THR A 58 -8.29 9.43 -11.62
C THR A 58 -7.95 8.13 -12.33
N ARG A 59 -7.07 7.30 -11.76
CA ARG A 59 -6.74 6.00 -12.31
C ARG A 59 -7.95 5.09 -12.17
N ASN A 60 -8.55 4.75 -13.31
CA ASN A 60 -9.48 3.64 -13.38
C ASN A 60 -8.74 2.41 -12.82
N PRO A 61 -9.33 1.61 -11.91
CA PRO A 61 -8.67 0.42 -11.39
C PRO A 61 -8.14 -0.38 -12.58
N PRO A 62 -6.90 -0.90 -12.51
CA PRO A 62 -6.36 -1.69 -13.59
C PRO A 62 -7.40 -2.76 -13.91
N SER A 63 -7.89 -2.80 -15.14
CA SER A 63 -8.77 -3.87 -15.62
C SER A 63 -8.10 -5.15 -15.19
N SER A 64 -8.70 -5.85 -14.22
CA SER A 64 -8.09 -6.91 -13.43
C SER A 64 -7.14 -7.75 -14.27
N SER A 65 -5.87 -7.35 -14.27
CA SER A 65 -4.80 -8.12 -14.90
C SER A 65 -4.89 -9.48 -14.25
N GLY A 66 -4.91 -10.55 -15.04
CA GLY A 66 -5.09 -11.93 -14.60
C GLY A 66 -4.01 -12.32 -13.60
N THR A 67 -4.11 -11.81 -12.40
CA THR A 67 -3.23 -11.95 -11.24
C THR A 67 -4.13 -12.04 -10.03
N LEU A 68 -5.17 -11.20 -9.95
CA LEU A 68 -6.27 -11.45 -9.01
C LEU A 68 -6.98 -12.78 -9.28
N GLN A 69 -7.29 -13.09 -10.55
CA GLN A 69 -7.90 -14.38 -10.89
C GLN A 69 -7.04 -15.58 -10.48
N LEU A 70 -5.70 -15.40 -10.43
CA LEU A 70 -4.73 -16.47 -10.17
C LEU A 70 -4.62 -16.68 -8.66
N VAL A 71 -4.54 -15.56 -7.92
CA VAL A 71 -4.56 -15.56 -6.46
C VAL A 71 -5.89 -16.12 -5.97
N GLU A 72 -7.00 -15.72 -6.58
CA GLU A 72 -8.34 -16.25 -6.28
C GLU A 72 -8.45 -17.74 -6.59
N ALA A 73 -8.05 -18.19 -7.78
CA ALA A 73 -8.06 -19.61 -8.13
C ALA A 73 -7.18 -20.45 -7.17
N HIS A 74 -6.01 -19.94 -6.80
CA HIS A 74 -5.11 -20.61 -5.86
C HIS A 74 -5.67 -20.64 -4.43
N CYS A 75 -6.31 -19.55 -3.98
CA CYS A 75 -6.98 -19.51 -2.68
C CYS A 75 -8.19 -20.45 -2.63
N ASN A 76 -9.00 -20.50 -3.70
CA ASN A 76 -10.17 -21.37 -3.79
C ASN A 76 -9.77 -22.85 -3.81
N ALA A 77 -8.74 -23.22 -4.58
CA ALA A 77 -8.22 -24.59 -4.61
C ALA A 77 -7.75 -25.06 -3.22
N ARG A 78 -7.09 -24.19 -2.45
CA ARG A 78 -6.65 -24.49 -1.07
C ARG A 78 -7.82 -24.66 -0.10
N VAL A 79 -8.94 -23.96 -0.31
CA VAL A 79 -10.15 -24.10 0.50
C VAL A 79 -10.87 -25.41 0.17
N GLU A 80 -10.95 -25.77 -1.12
CA GLU A 80 -11.56 -27.03 -1.57
C GLU A 80 -10.78 -28.25 -1.05
N GLU A 81 -9.45 -28.23 -1.13
CA GLU A 81 -8.59 -29.29 -0.58
C GLU A 81 -8.79 -29.43 0.95
N GLN A 82 -8.90 -28.32 1.67
CA GLN A 82 -9.12 -28.33 3.13
C GLN A 82 -10.50 -28.89 3.52
N ILE A 83 -11.54 -28.61 2.72
CA ILE A 83 -12.89 -29.14 2.93
C ILE A 83 -12.90 -30.65 2.71
N GLU A 84 -12.23 -31.13 1.65
CA GLU A 84 -12.13 -32.56 1.34
C GLU A 84 -11.38 -33.34 2.44
N MET A 85 -10.26 -32.79 2.95
CA MET A 85 -9.54 -33.35 4.09
C MET A 85 -10.39 -33.41 5.38
N ASN A 86 -11.24 -32.40 5.63
CA ASN A 86 -12.11 -32.38 6.81
C ASN A 86 -13.29 -33.36 6.71
N LEU A 87 -13.83 -33.57 5.51
CA LEU A 87 -14.92 -34.53 5.27
C LEU A 87 -14.43 -35.97 5.39
N THR A 88 -13.23 -36.28 4.90
CA THR A 88 -12.61 -37.61 5.01
C THR A 88 -12.20 -37.94 6.45
N ALA A 89 -11.68 -36.97 7.21
CA ALA A 89 -11.36 -37.15 8.63
C ALA A 89 -12.60 -37.43 9.50
N SER A 90 -13.77 -36.90 9.12
CA SER A 90 -15.02 -37.09 9.87
C SER A 90 -15.74 -38.40 9.55
N SER A 91 -15.40 -39.07 8.44
CA SER A 91 -16.00 -40.34 8.03
C SER A 91 -15.25 -41.58 8.57
N LEU A 92 -14.17 -41.37 9.33
CA LEU A 92 -13.35 -42.42 9.96
C LEU A 92 -13.60 -42.55 11.48
N ILE A 93 -14.63 -41.88 12.00
CA ILE A 93 -15.14 -41.99 13.38
C ILE A 93 -16.55 -42.58 13.31
#